data_AF-A0A8J9WMY1-F1
#
_entry.id   AF-A0A8J9WMY1-F1
#
_cell.length_a   1.000
_cell.length_b   1.000
_cell.length_c   1.000
_cell.angle_alpha   90.00
_cell.angle_beta   90.00
_cell.angle_gamma   90.00
#
_symmetry.space_group_name_H-M   'P 1'
#
loop_
_entity.id
_entity.type
_entity.pdbx_description
1 polymer ?
#
loop_
_entity_poly.entity_id
_entity_poly.type
_entity_poly.pdbx_seq_one_letter_code
_entity_poly.pdbx_strand_id
1 'polypeptide(L)'
;MQRYPTKLDYCVLTNQPERLKLAIKPWALPKIVCGTQKNMSHPFKLAWEHRAYMKQAFERKNPEYTAFMYLESDIRVPWRTLLGWAADEPILAPLGFQRAFYRVEPIEQSGRLGLTDQVQRLDLATYPGTLRVRATTGDKLIQEKYFLQMLNPYMGMWIADRDRMATFMASPQWTKTLAPWEVREMAACGLQFVTSPEGFFGSAVVPYDPVSGQLDADSAIDHLSNKYCAVNTRDGIDLDLKKINNTLAKHCTICVDDFLVI
;
A
#
# COMPACT_ATOMS: atom_id res chain seq x y z
N MET A 1 14.46 -21.10 -3.74
CA MET A 1 14.17 -19.71 -3.34
C MET A 1 15.43 -19.15 -2.71
N GLN A 2 16.22 -18.37 -3.45
CA GLN A 2 17.43 -17.76 -2.92
C GLN A 2 17.00 -16.78 -1.83
N ARG A 3 17.38 -17.04 -0.57
CA ARG A 3 17.09 -16.12 0.53
C ARG A 3 17.95 -14.89 0.32
N TYR A 4 17.38 -13.80 -0.17
CA TYR A 4 18.03 -12.51 -0.08
C TYR A 4 18.25 -12.23 1.41
N PRO A 5 19.50 -12.04 1.87
CA PRO A 5 19.75 -11.74 3.27
C PRO A 5 19.20 -10.34 3.56
N THR A 6 17.95 -10.28 4.03
CA THR A 6 17.28 -9.04 4.41
C THR A 6 17.26 -8.92 5.93
N LYS A 7 17.83 -7.83 6.44
CA LYS A 7 17.72 -7.45 7.84
C LYS A 7 16.53 -6.51 8.00
N LEU A 8 15.64 -6.82 8.92
CA LEU A 8 14.44 -6.04 9.18
C LEU A 8 14.50 -5.47 10.59
N ASP A 9 14.30 -4.16 10.68
CA ASP A 9 14.10 -3.45 11.95
C ASP A 9 12.67 -2.89 11.94
N TYR A 10 11.93 -3.11 13.02
CA TYR A 10 10.53 -2.68 13.12
C TYR A 10 10.42 -1.49 14.06
N CYS A 11 9.67 -0.47 13.66
CA CYS A 11 9.21 0.59 14.55
C CYS A 11 7.69 0.52 14.64
N VAL A 12 7.17 0.21 15.82
CA VAL A 12 5.73 0.13 16.07
C VAL A 12 5.31 1.34 16.90
N LEU A 13 4.36 2.09 16.38
CA LEU A 13 3.85 3.30 17.02
C LEU A 13 2.52 3.02 17.67
N THR A 14 2.38 3.40 18.94
CA THR A 14 1.17 3.13 19.70
C THR A 14 0.92 4.21 20.75
N ASN A 15 -0.36 4.49 21.01
CA ASN A 15 -0.80 5.20 22.20
C ASN A 15 -1.06 4.25 23.40
N GLN A 16 -0.88 2.94 23.22
CA GLN A 16 -1.03 1.89 24.24
C GLN A 16 0.26 1.07 24.40
N PRO A 17 1.38 1.67 24.84
CA PRO A 17 2.70 1.02 24.85
C PRO A 17 2.77 -0.24 25.71
N GLU A 18 2.08 -0.28 26.85
CA GLU A 18 2.10 -1.47 27.72
C GLU A 18 1.34 -2.65 27.09
N ARG A 19 0.21 -2.38 26.42
CA ARG A 19 -0.52 -3.41 25.68
C ARG A 19 0.32 -3.96 24.52
N LEU A 20 1.01 -3.08 23.80
CA LEU A 20 1.90 -3.49 22.72
C LEU A 20 3.04 -4.38 23.24
N LYS A 21 3.73 -3.98 24.32
CA LYS A 21 4.81 -4.79 24.94
C LYS A 21 4.34 -6.20 25.29
N LEU A 22 3.14 -6.33 25.85
CA LEU A 22 2.55 -7.62 26.16
C LEU A 22 2.26 -8.45 24.90
N ALA A 23 1.70 -7.81 23.87
CA ALA A 23 1.33 -8.48 22.62
C ALA A 23 2.55 -8.98 21.81
N ILE A 24 3.65 -8.22 21.80
CA ILE A 24 4.86 -8.58 21.03
C ILE A 24 5.84 -9.47 21.81
N LYS A 25 5.66 -9.62 23.12
CA LYS A 25 6.52 -10.46 23.98
C LYS A 25 6.80 -11.86 23.39
N PRO A 26 5.82 -12.55 22.75
CA PRO A 26 6.07 -13.88 22.19
C PRO A 26 6.87 -13.90 20.89
N TRP A 27 7.05 -12.77 20.20
CA TRP A 27 7.51 -12.75 18.80
C TRP A 27 9.03 -12.79 18.64
N ALA A 28 9.80 -12.62 19.73
CA ALA A 28 11.27 -12.70 19.74
C ALA A 28 11.97 -11.95 18.59
N LEU A 29 11.39 -10.84 18.11
CA LEU A 29 11.93 -10.10 16.98
C LEU A 29 13.20 -9.36 17.40
N PRO A 30 14.26 -9.38 16.57
CA PRO A 30 15.59 -8.94 16.98
C PRO A 30 15.68 -7.45 17.33
N LYS A 31 14.83 -6.60 16.73
CA LYS A 31 14.76 -5.15 17.01
C LYS A 31 13.36 -4.58 16.77
N ILE A 32 12.62 -4.34 17.85
CA ILE A 32 11.39 -3.54 17.84
C ILE A 32 11.65 -2.25 18.61
N VAL A 33 11.44 -1.10 17.96
CA VAL A 33 11.38 0.21 18.61
C VAL A 33 9.90 0.53 18.84
N CYS A 34 9.51 0.76 20.09
CA CYS A 34 8.16 1.23 20.42
C CYS A 34 8.17 2.75 20.51
N GLY A 35 7.59 3.43 19.51
CA GLY A 35 7.36 4.87 19.61
C GLY A 35 6.06 5.13 20.37
N THR A 36 6.16 5.93 21.44
CA THR A 36 5.02 6.17 22.34
C THR A 36 4.62 7.63 22.31
N GLN A 37 3.37 7.93 21.97
CA GLN A 37 2.82 9.27 22.05
C GLN A 37 1.64 9.27 23.03
N LYS A 38 1.92 9.62 24.29
CA LYS A 38 0.92 9.62 25.38
C LYS A 38 -0.01 10.84 25.32
N ASN A 39 0.45 11.96 24.74
CA ASN A 39 -0.24 13.26 24.78
C ASN A 39 -0.51 13.80 23.36
N MET A 40 -1.35 13.10 22.60
CA MET A 40 -1.80 13.57 21.30
C MET A 40 -3.13 14.30 21.41
N SER A 41 -3.27 15.42 20.68
CA SER A 41 -4.55 16.15 20.59
C SER A 41 -5.67 15.36 19.92
N HIS A 42 -5.35 14.37 19.08
CA HIS A 42 -6.34 13.47 18.47
C HIS A 42 -5.71 12.11 18.11
N PRO A 43 -6.36 10.96 18.35
CA PRO A 43 -5.83 9.62 18.02
C PRO A 43 -5.36 9.45 16.57
N PHE A 44 -6.07 10.05 15.60
CA PHE A 44 -5.70 9.96 14.18
C PHE A 44 -4.38 10.64 13.82
N LYS A 45 -3.81 11.47 14.71
CA LYS A 45 -2.47 12.02 14.49
C LYS A 45 -1.36 10.99 14.66
N LEU A 46 -1.62 9.85 15.34
CA LEU A 46 -0.64 8.76 15.48
C LEU A 46 -0.18 8.25 14.12
N ALA A 47 -1.10 8.21 13.14
CA ALA A 47 -0.82 7.76 11.80
C ALA A 47 0.31 8.57 11.14
N TRP A 48 0.60 9.80 11.56
CA TRP A 48 1.68 10.63 11.01
C TRP A 48 3.02 10.49 11.72
N GLU A 49 3.03 9.94 12.93
CA GLU A 49 4.22 9.92 13.79
C GLU A 49 5.34 9.07 13.18
N HIS A 50 5.01 8.12 12.29
CA HIS A 50 5.99 7.29 11.58
C HIS A 50 7.00 8.12 10.81
N ARG A 51 6.61 9.30 10.31
CA ARG A 51 7.46 10.16 9.50
C ARG A 51 8.69 10.64 10.27
N ALA A 52 8.53 11.00 11.54
CA ALA A 52 9.67 11.40 12.38
C ALA A 52 10.68 10.25 12.55
N TYR A 53 10.19 9.03 12.79
CA TYR A 53 11.04 7.84 12.94
C TYR A 53 11.70 7.44 11.61
N MET A 54 10.97 7.53 10.50
CA MET A 54 11.51 7.27 9.16
C MET A 54 12.61 8.29 8.80
N LYS A 55 12.40 9.58 9.09
CA LYS A 55 13.42 10.62 8.91
C LYS A 55 14.67 10.32 9.75
N GLN A 56 14.50 9.98 11.03
CA GLN A 56 15.62 9.59 11.88
C GLN A 56 16.35 8.35 11.34
N ALA A 57 15.62 7.32 10.87
CA ALA A 57 16.21 6.13 10.27
C ALA A 57 16.97 6.46 8.98
N PHE A 58 16.45 7.36 8.16
CA PHE A 58 17.09 7.83 6.94
C PHE A 58 18.38 8.63 7.23
N GLU A 59 18.34 9.53 8.21
CA GLU A 59 19.44 10.46 8.57
C GLU A 59 20.56 9.82 9.39
N ARG A 60 20.35 8.62 9.94
CA ARG A 60 21.39 7.89 10.69
C ARG A 60 22.62 7.73 9.80
N LYS A 61 23.80 8.01 10.38
CA LYS A 61 25.13 7.91 9.73
C LYS A 61 25.49 6.51 9.21
N ASN A 62 24.68 5.49 9.51
CA ASN A 62 24.89 4.12 9.03
C ASN A 62 23.89 3.83 7.88
N PRO A 63 24.33 3.75 6.61
CA PRO A 63 23.47 3.70 5.43
C PRO A 63 22.79 2.33 5.19
N GLU A 64 22.67 1.48 6.21
CA GLU A 64 22.24 0.08 6.04
C GLU A 64 20.81 -0.09 5.52
N TYR A 65 19.92 0.89 5.74
CA TYR A 65 18.54 0.81 5.22
C TYR A 65 18.48 1.26 3.77
N THR A 66 18.15 0.32 2.90
CA THR A 66 17.93 0.52 1.47
C THR A 66 16.46 0.75 1.12
N ALA A 67 15.54 0.36 2.00
CA ALA A 67 14.10 0.48 1.80
C ALA A 67 13.40 0.93 3.10
N PHE A 68 12.35 1.73 2.94
CA PHE A 68 11.49 2.26 4.00
C PHE A 68 10.06 1.89 3.66
N MET A 69 9.33 1.35 4.63
CA MET A 69 7.94 0.91 4.43
C MET A 69 7.07 1.32 5.61
N TYR A 70 5.97 2.01 5.31
CA TYR A 70 4.91 2.29 6.27
C TYR A 70 3.74 1.35 6.03
N LEU A 71 3.16 0.81 7.11
CA LEU A 71 1.99 -0.06 7.10
C LEU A 71 1.04 0.34 8.23
N GLU A 72 -0.26 0.26 8.00
CA GLU A 72 -1.27 0.23 9.06
C GLU A 72 -1.29 -1.14 9.77
N SER A 73 -1.82 -1.20 10.99
CA SER A 73 -1.79 -2.40 11.83
C SER A 73 -2.63 -3.57 11.30
N ASP A 74 -3.55 -3.30 10.38
CA ASP A 74 -4.44 -4.25 9.73
C ASP A 74 -4.04 -4.55 8.28
N ILE A 75 -2.80 -4.22 7.87
CA ILE A 75 -2.27 -4.55 6.55
C ILE A 75 -1.21 -5.64 6.66
N ARG A 76 -1.37 -6.70 5.87
CA ARG A 76 -0.34 -7.72 5.67
C ARG A 76 0.20 -7.64 4.25
N VAL A 77 1.52 -7.54 4.16
CA VAL A 77 2.25 -7.55 2.89
C VAL A 77 2.94 -8.90 2.71
N PRO A 78 2.51 -9.73 1.74
CA PRO A 78 3.22 -10.95 1.40
C PRO A 78 4.66 -10.68 0.95
N TRP A 79 5.58 -11.61 1.22
CA TRP A 79 6.98 -11.46 0.79
C TRP A 79 7.13 -11.33 -0.73
N ARG A 80 6.32 -12.07 -1.50
CA ARG A 80 6.27 -11.97 -2.97
C ARG A 80 5.92 -10.54 -3.43
N THR A 81 5.07 -9.84 -2.69
CA THR A 81 4.68 -8.46 -2.98
C THR A 81 5.84 -7.49 -2.81
N LEU A 82 6.67 -7.70 -1.78
CA LEU A 82 7.92 -6.95 -1.60
C LEU A 82 8.94 -7.24 -2.71
N LEU A 83 9.05 -8.50 -3.14
CA LEU A 83 9.93 -8.86 -4.27
C LEU A 83 9.45 -8.25 -5.58
N GLY A 84 8.14 -8.24 -5.84
CA GLY A 84 7.55 -7.59 -7.00
C GLY A 84 7.85 -6.09 -7.05
N TRP A 85 7.74 -5.40 -5.90
CA TRP A 85 8.16 -4.01 -5.78
C TRP A 85 9.65 -3.81 -6.08
N ALA A 86 10.52 -4.61 -5.46
CA ALA A 86 11.96 -4.50 -5.67
C ALA A 86 12.38 -4.79 -7.12
N ALA A 87 11.63 -5.64 -7.84
CA ALA A 87 11.88 -5.95 -9.24
C ALA A 87 11.42 -4.84 -10.20
N ASP A 88 10.33 -4.13 -9.86
CA ASP A 88 9.72 -3.13 -10.74
C ASP A 88 10.22 -1.71 -10.50
N GLU A 89 10.65 -1.39 -9.29
CA GLU A 89 11.10 -0.02 -8.99
C GLU A 89 12.26 0.42 -9.90
N PRO A 90 13.28 -0.39 -10.23
CA PRO A 90 14.36 0.01 -11.14
C PRO A 90 13.91 0.41 -12.55
N ILE A 91 12.77 -0.12 -13.03
CA ILE A 91 12.23 0.20 -14.36
C ILE A 91 11.19 1.32 -14.31
N LEU A 92 10.42 1.43 -13.21
CA LEU A 92 9.38 2.44 -13.06
C LEU A 92 9.95 3.78 -12.58
N ALA A 93 10.96 3.75 -11.70
CA ALA A 93 11.48 4.95 -11.07
C ALA A 93 12.02 5.99 -12.06
N PRO A 94 12.83 5.62 -13.07
CA PRO A 94 13.32 6.57 -14.07
C PRO A 94 12.20 7.23 -14.91
N LEU A 95 11.05 6.56 -15.00
CA LEU A 95 9.87 7.03 -15.73
C LEU A 95 8.94 7.90 -14.85
N GLY A 96 9.32 8.14 -13.60
CA GLY A 96 8.49 8.88 -12.64
C GLY A 96 7.33 8.07 -12.05
N PHE A 97 7.30 6.75 -12.28
CA PHE A 97 6.29 5.82 -11.73
C PHE A 97 6.84 5.04 -10.53
N GLN A 98 5.94 4.40 -9.79
CA GLN A 98 6.27 3.42 -8.75
C GLN A 98 5.29 2.24 -8.81
N ARG A 99 5.74 1.06 -8.37
CA ARG A 99 4.83 -0.09 -8.27
C ARG A 99 3.81 0.16 -7.16
N ALA A 100 2.53 0.03 -7.52
CA ALA A 100 1.43 0.12 -6.60
C ALA A 100 0.91 -1.26 -6.18
N PHE A 101 0.13 -1.23 -5.10
CA PHE A 101 -0.53 -2.39 -4.53
C PHE A 101 -2.04 -2.17 -4.52
N TYR A 102 -2.80 -3.26 -4.48
CA TYR A 102 -4.23 -3.20 -4.27
C TYR A 102 -4.60 -4.01 -3.03
N ARG A 103 -5.45 -3.42 -2.19
CA ARG A 103 -5.93 -4.06 -0.97
C ARG A 103 -7.05 -5.03 -1.30
N VAL A 104 -6.95 -6.21 -0.69
CA VAL A 104 -7.93 -7.28 -0.84
C VAL A 104 -8.48 -7.73 0.49
N GLU A 105 -9.73 -8.15 0.45
CA GLU A 105 -10.44 -8.79 1.55
C GLU A 105 -11.24 -9.98 0.96
N PRO A 106 -11.42 -11.08 1.72
CA PRO A 106 -12.25 -12.18 1.27
C PRO A 106 -13.73 -11.78 1.27
N ILE A 107 -14.39 -11.90 0.12
CA ILE A 107 -15.83 -11.70 -0.02
C ILE A 107 -16.55 -12.82 0.71
N GLU A 108 -17.35 -12.50 1.73
CA GLU A 108 -17.94 -13.50 2.63
C GLU A 108 -18.78 -14.55 1.90
N GLN A 109 -19.52 -14.16 0.86
CA GLN A 109 -20.43 -15.06 0.14
C GLN A 109 -19.70 -16.07 -0.76
N SER A 110 -18.51 -15.74 -1.27
CA SER A 110 -17.82 -16.54 -2.30
C SER A 110 -16.43 -17.02 -1.88
N GLY A 111 -15.84 -16.42 -0.84
CA GLY A 111 -14.43 -16.60 -0.47
C GLY A 111 -13.44 -16.02 -1.48
N ARG A 112 -13.89 -15.45 -2.60
CA ARG A 112 -13.02 -14.80 -3.60
C ARG A 112 -12.43 -13.52 -3.01
N LEU A 113 -11.27 -13.11 -3.52
CA LEU A 113 -10.65 -11.85 -3.12
C LEU A 113 -11.37 -10.69 -3.83
N GLY A 114 -11.92 -9.78 -3.04
CA GLY A 114 -12.52 -8.56 -3.53
C GLY A 114 -11.60 -7.35 -3.33
N LEU A 115 -11.68 -6.39 -4.25
CA LEU A 115 -10.93 -5.15 -4.20
C LEU A 115 -11.64 -4.15 -3.27
N THR A 116 -10.98 -3.73 -2.19
CA THR A 116 -11.60 -2.87 -1.16
C THR A 116 -11.73 -1.41 -1.56
N ASP A 117 -10.89 -0.97 -2.51
CA ASP A 117 -10.75 0.45 -2.87
C ASP A 117 -11.33 0.78 -4.25
N GLN A 118 -11.78 -0.21 -5.01
CA GLN A 118 -12.32 -0.02 -6.36
C GLN A 118 -13.84 -0.11 -6.34
N VAL A 119 -14.50 0.86 -6.98
CA VAL A 119 -15.96 0.97 -7.01
C VAL A 119 -16.60 0.53 -8.34
N GLN A 120 -15.78 0.36 -9.38
CA GLN A 120 -16.22 -0.09 -10.70
C GLN A 120 -15.11 -0.91 -11.39
N ARG A 121 -15.51 -1.74 -12.36
CA ARG A 121 -14.60 -2.46 -13.24
C ARG A 121 -13.92 -1.50 -14.23
N LEU A 122 -12.79 -1.91 -14.77
CA LEU A 122 -11.99 -1.12 -15.70
C LEU A 122 -12.00 -1.81 -17.07
N ASP A 123 -12.51 -1.11 -18.08
CA ASP A 123 -12.49 -1.56 -19.48
C ASP A 123 -11.15 -1.18 -20.13
N LEU A 124 -10.30 -2.17 -20.37
CA LEU A 124 -8.96 -1.99 -20.91
C LEU A 124 -8.96 -1.45 -22.34
N ALA A 125 -10.04 -1.66 -23.12
CA ALA A 125 -10.11 -1.17 -24.49
C ALA A 125 -10.22 0.36 -24.56
N THR A 126 -10.79 0.97 -23.52
CA THR A 126 -11.05 2.43 -23.47
C THR A 126 -10.25 3.16 -22.39
N TYR A 127 -9.58 2.44 -21.49
CA TYR A 127 -8.91 3.06 -20.34
C TYR A 127 -7.57 3.70 -20.71
N PRO A 128 -7.40 5.03 -20.51
CA PRO A 128 -6.19 5.74 -20.91
C PRO A 128 -5.01 5.57 -19.93
N GLY A 129 -5.27 5.13 -18.70
CA GLY A 129 -4.26 5.03 -17.63
C GLY A 129 -3.40 3.77 -17.72
N THR A 130 -2.94 3.39 -18.90
CA THR A 130 -2.07 2.22 -19.09
C THR A 130 -0.65 2.64 -19.49
N LEU A 131 0.34 1.89 -19.00
CA LEU A 131 1.76 2.10 -19.23
C LEU A 131 2.36 0.81 -19.78
N ARG A 132 3.03 0.91 -20.93
CA ARG A 132 3.80 -0.18 -21.54
C ARG A 132 5.28 0.12 -21.41
N VAL A 133 6.02 -0.75 -20.73
CA VAL A 133 7.47 -0.63 -20.55
C VAL A 133 8.16 -1.72 -21.34
N ARG A 134 9.10 -1.34 -22.21
CA ARG A 134 9.93 -2.25 -23.01
C ARG A 134 11.40 -2.07 -22.62
N ALA A 135 12.03 -3.15 -22.19
CA ALA A 135 13.48 -3.22 -22.04
C ALA A 135 14.06 -3.85 -23.30
N THR A 136 14.98 -3.14 -23.97
CA THR A 136 15.64 -3.61 -25.19
C THR A 136 17.16 -3.66 -25.01
N THR A 137 17.84 -4.47 -25.83
CA THR A 137 19.29 -4.44 -26.00
C THR A 137 19.58 -4.36 -27.49
N GLY A 138 19.97 -3.17 -27.96
CA GLY A 138 19.91 -2.84 -29.39
C GLY A 138 18.46 -2.95 -29.89
N ASP A 139 18.26 -3.70 -30.97
CA ASP A 139 16.93 -3.93 -31.56
C ASP A 139 16.16 -5.10 -30.92
N LYS A 140 16.77 -5.84 -29.98
CA LYS A 140 16.14 -7.01 -29.36
C LYS A 140 15.32 -6.61 -28.14
N LEU A 141 14.03 -6.96 -28.15
CA LEU A 141 13.18 -6.91 -26.96
C LEU A 141 13.62 -7.99 -25.96
N ILE A 142 14.01 -7.56 -24.76
CA ILE A 142 14.43 -8.44 -23.65
C ILE A 142 13.27 -8.70 -22.71
N GLN A 143 12.51 -7.66 -22.39
CA GLN A 143 11.38 -7.74 -21.48
C GLN A 143 10.34 -6.72 -21.88
N GLU A 144 9.07 -7.10 -21.72
CA GLU A 144 7.94 -6.21 -21.87
C GLU A 144 7.02 -6.39 -20.68
N LYS A 145 6.59 -5.27 -20.09
CA LYS A 145 5.64 -5.25 -18.98
C LYS A 145 4.56 -4.22 -19.23
N TYR A 146 3.37 -4.54 -18.75
CA TYR A 146 2.20 -3.68 -18.82
C TYR A 146 1.77 -3.34 -17.41
N PHE A 147 1.43 -2.08 -17.22
CA PHE A 147 0.96 -1.54 -15.95
C PHE A 147 -0.28 -0.69 -16.20
N LEU A 148 -1.13 -0.57 -15.19
CA LEU A 148 -2.27 0.33 -15.22
C LEU A 148 -2.33 1.12 -13.92
N GLN A 149 -2.86 2.32 -14.01
CA GLN A 149 -3.26 3.08 -12.85
C GLN A 149 -4.64 2.59 -12.39
N MET A 150 -4.75 2.21 -11.13
CA MET A 150 -6.05 1.87 -10.56
C MET A 150 -6.92 3.14 -10.47
N LEU A 151 -8.24 3.01 -10.60
CA LEU A 151 -9.16 4.16 -10.52
C LEU A 151 -9.03 4.89 -9.18
N ASN A 152 -8.83 4.14 -8.11
CA ASN A 152 -8.41 4.65 -6.82
C ASN A 152 -7.06 4.01 -6.44
N PRO A 153 -5.94 4.77 -6.39
CA PRO A 153 -4.62 4.22 -6.13
C PRO A 153 -4.28 4.23 -4.63
N TYR A 154 -5.29 4.39 -3.76
CA TYR A 154 -5.10 4.25 -2.33
C TYR A 154 -4.77 2.81 -1.96
N MET A 155 -3.68 2.62 -1.22
CA MET A 155 -3.16 1.31 -0.82
C MET A 155 -2.98 1.15 0.69
N GLY A 156 -3.28 2.18 1.50
CA GLY A 156 -3.15 2.11 2.97
C GLY A 156 -1.72 1.87 3.48
N MET A 157 -0.72 2.04 2.62
CA MET A 157 0.69 1.82 2.89
C MET A 157 1.56 2.53 1.85
N TRP A 158 2.88 2.51 2.02
CA TRP A 158 3.82 2.86 0.96
C TRP A 158 5.19 2.21 1.22
N ILE A 159 5.97 2.04 0.14
CA ILE A 159 7.36 1.62 0.18
C ILE A 159 8.18 2.63 -0.63
N ALA A 160 9.38 2.94 -0.16
CA ALA A 160 10.32 3.79 -0.87
C ALA A 160 11.74 3.26 -0.69
N ASP A 161 12.56 3.32 -1.75
CA ASP A 161 14.01 3.24 -1.60
C ASP A 161 14.56 4.55 -1.02
N ARG A 162 15.89 4.68 -0.89
CA ARG A 162 16.50 5.90 -0.34
C ARG A 162 16.22 7.13 -1.19
N ASP A 163 16.29 7.04 -2.52
CA ASP A 163 16.13 8.20 -3.39
C ASP A 163 14.69 8.69 -3.38
N ARG A 164 13.75 7.74 -3.50
CA ARG A 164 12.31 7.96 -3.34
C ARG A 164 11.97 8.52 -1.96
N MET A 165 12.59 8.01 -0.91
CA MET A 165 12.38 8.52 0.45
C MET A 165 12.87 9.97 0.58
N ALA A 166 14.02 10.30 -0.02
CA ALA A 166 14.53 11.68 -0.07
C ALA A 166 13.55 12.62 -0.79
N THR A 167 13.06 12.21 -1.97
CA THR A 167 12.03 12.96 -2.71
C THR A 167 10.77 13.12 -1.87
N PHE A 168 10.31 12.06 -1.20
CA PHE A 168 9.10 12.11 -0.40
C PHE A 168 9.24 13.10 0.75
N MET A 169 10.34 13.03 1.51
CA MET A 169 10.59 13.94 2.64
C MET A 169 10.70 15.41 2.25
N ALA A 170 11.16 15.69 1.02
CA ALA A 170 11.22 17.04 0.48
C ALA A 170 9.86 17.56 -0.02
N SER A 171 8.88 16.67 -0.22
CA SER A 171 7.58 17.05 -0.76
C SER A 171 6.67 17.69 0.31
N PRO A 172 5.74 18.58 -0.10
CA PRO A 172 4.70 19.09 0.81
C PRO A 172 3.79 18.00 1.36
N GLN A 173 3.69 16.85 0.67
CA GLN A 173 2.95 15.68 1.11
C GLN A 173 3.55 15.05 2.35
N TRP A 174 4.84 15.28 2.66
CA TRP A 174 5.51 14.83 3.88
C TRP A 174 4.98 15.50 5.15
N THR A 175 4.39 16.69 5.03
CA THR A 175 3.83 17.44 6.14
C THR A 175 2.30 17.38 6.16
N LYS A 176 1.69 17.65 7.32
CA LYS A 176 0.23 17.60 7.55
C LYS A 176 -0.57 18.69 6.82
N THR A 177 0.04 19.37 5.86
CA THR A 177 -0.40 20.67 5.31
C THR A 177 -1.21 20.56 4.03
N LEU A 178 -1.27 19.38 3.39
CA LEU A 178 -2.10 19.16 2.21
C LEU A 178 -3.47 18.60 2.60
N ALA A 179 -4.53 19.33 2.23
CA ALA A 179 -5.93 18.94 2.35
C ALA A 179 -6.46 18.62 0.94
N PRO A 180 -6.86 17.36 0.70
CA PRO A 180 -8.29 17.16 0.48
C PRO A 180 -8.98 16.02 1.26
N TRP A 181 -8.27 15.25 2.10
CA TRP A 181 -8.82 14.06 2.78
C TRP A 181 -8.71 14.15 4.31
N GLU A 182 -9.39 13.23 5.00
CA GLU A 182 -9.25 13.00 6.43
C GLU A 182 -7.78 12.76 6.82
N VAL A 183 -7.41 13.25 8.00
CA VAL A 183 -6.00 13.33 8.43
C VAL A 183 -5.35 11.95 8.46
N ARG A 184 -6.07 10.86 8.77
CA ARG A 184 -5.47 9.53 8.92
C ARG A 184 -5.03 8.94 7.57
N GLU A 185 -5.92 8.95 6.59
CA GLU A 185 -5.73 8.37 5.27
C GLU A 185 -4.58 9.07 4.54
N MET A 186 -4.44 10.38 4.73
CA MET A 186 -3.32 11.16 4.19
C MET A 186 -1.95 10.76 4.74
N ALA A 187 -1.89 10.17 5.94
CA ALA A 187 -0.64 9.68 6.48
C ALA A 187 -0.13 8.46 5.70
N ALA A 188 -1.05 7.64 5.19
CA ALA A 188 -0.81 6.48 4.35
C ALA A 188 -0.61 6.82 2.86
N CYS A 189 -0.93 8.05 2.46
CA CYS A 189 -0.58 8.57 1.13
C CYS A 189 0.94 8.80 1.04
N GLY A 190 1.59 8.07 0.14
CA GLY A 190 3.02 8.17 -0.14
C GLY A 190 3.32 8.98 -1.40
N LEU A 191 4.35 8.54 -2.12
CA LEU A 191 4.85 9.19 -3.35
C LEU A 191 3.87 9.22 -4.52
N GLN A 192 2.78 8.45 -4.46
CA GLN A 192 1.83 8.31 -5.57
C GLN A 192 1.19 9.62 -6.00
N PHE A 193 1.16 10.60 -5.10
CA PHE A 193 0.57 11.93 -5.31
C PHE A 193 1.60 13.05 -5.27
N VAL A 194 2.91 12.74 -5.18
CA VAL A 194 3.98 13.75 -5.16
C VAL A 194 4.35 14.18 -6.57
N THR A 195 4.42 13.22 -7.49
CA THR A 195 4.65 13.46 -8.92
C THR A 195 3.66 12.63 -9.72
N SER A 196 3.15 13.20 -10.81
CA SER A 196 2.25 12.51 -11.74
C SER A 196 2.83 12.64 -13.14
N PRO A 197 3.26 11.53 -13.77
CA PRO A 197 3.63 11.53 -15.17
C PRO A 197 2.47 11.99 -16.07
N GLU A 198 2.80 12.57 -17.23
CA GLU A 198 1.80 13.09 -18.16
C GLU A 198 0.78 12.01 -18.56
N GLY A 199 -0.52 12.36 -18.53
CA GLY A 199 -1.61 11.43 -18.81
C GLY A 199 -2.07 10.59 -17.62
N PHE A 200 -1.41 10.71 -16.46
CA PHE A 200 -1.76 10.02 -15.22
C PHE A 200 -2.11 11.01 -14.12
N PHE A 201 -2.99 10.63 -13.20
CA PHE A 201 -3.31 11.47 -12.04
C PHE A 201 -2.37 11.22 -10.85
N GLY A 202 -1.55 10.17 -10.92
CA GLY A 202 -0.53 9.81 -9.93
C GLY A 202 0.57 8.92 -10.52
N SER A 203 1.63 8.67 -9.76
CA SER A 203 2.74 7.79 -10.18
C SER A 203 2.53 6.31 -9.88
N ALA A 204 1.46 5.96 -9.14
CA ALA A 204 1.15 4.59 -8.76
C ALA A 204 0.55 3.79 -9.91
N VAL A 205 1.21 2.70 -10.29
CA VAL A 205 0.74 1.75 -11.31
C VAL A 205 0.90 0.29 -10.88
N VAL A 206 -0.09 -0.53 -11.20
CA VAL A 206 -0.16 -1.97 -10.89
C VAL A 206 0.13 -2.76 -12.17
N PRO A 207 1.04 -3.74 -12.14
CA PRO A 207 1.26 -4.60 -13.30
C PRO A 207 0.04 -5.48 -13.58
N TYR A 208 -0.20 -5.76 -14.86
CA TYR A 208 -1.25 -6.65 -15.31
C TYR A 208 -0.81 -7.41 -16.56
N ASP A 209 -1.50 -8.50 -16.86
CA ASP A 209 -1.36 -9.23 -18.12
C ASP A 209 -2.43 -8.75 -19.11
N PRO A 210 -2.05 -8.13 -20.24
CA PRO A 210 -3.00 -7.63 -21.23
C PRO A 210 -3.70 -8.75 -22.02
N VAL A 211 -3.21 -9.99 -21.98
CA VAL A 211 -3.81 -11.13 -22.68
C VAL A 211 -4.92 -11.75 -21.83
N SER A 212 -4.65 -12.03 -20.55
CA SER A 212 -5.64 -12.60 -19.64
C SER A 212 -6.51 -11.56 -18.93
N GLY A 213 -6.12 -10.29 -18.96
CA GLY A 213 -6.83 -9.23 -18.23
C GLY A 213 -6.73 -9.41 -16.72
N GLN A 214 -5.65 -10.02 -16.23
CA GLN A 214 -5.47 -10.26 -14.79
C GLN A 214 -4.46 -9.28 -14.19
N LEU A 215 -4.80 -8.73 -13.03
CA LEU A 215 -3.83 -8.00 -12.22
C LEU A 215 -2.74 -8.95 -11.73
N ASP A 216 -1.52 -8.46 -11.60
CA ASP A 216 -0.43 -9.22 -10.99
C ASP A 216 -0.78 -9.56 -9.53
N ALA A 217 -0.86 -10.86 -9.22
CA ALA A 217 -1.19 -11.37 -7.89
C ALA A 217 -0.12 -11.02 -6.83
N ASP A 218 1.08 -10.63 -7.26
CA ASP A 218 2.14 -10.11 -6.42
C ASP A 218 1.96 -8.61 -6.13
N SER A 219 0.88 -7.97 -6.57
CA SER A 219 0.47 -6.63 -6.11
C SER A 219 -0.63 -6.64 -5.06
N ALA A 220 -1.16 -7.81 -4.70
CA ALA A 220 -2.15 -7.94 -3.64
C ALA A 220 -1.53 -7.75 -2.25
N ILE A 221 -2.21 -6.98 -1.40
CA ILE A 221 -1.94 -6.87 0.04
C ILE A 221 -3.22 -7.17 0.82
N ASP A 222 -3.11 -7.95 1.90
CA ASP A 222 -4.29 -8.37 2.66
C ASP A 222 -4.70 -7.24 3.61
N HIS A 223 -5.98 -6.87 3.58
CA HIS A 223 -6.57 -6.02 4.61
C HIS A 223 -7.29 -6.91 5.64
N LEU A 224 -6.70 -7.01 6.83
CA LEU A 224 -6.99 -8.06 7.81
C LEU A 224 -8.31 -7.86 8.57
N SER A 225 -8.88 -6.66 8.54
CA SER A 225 -10.12 -6.35 9.28
C SER A 225 -11.35 -7.06 8.71
N ASN A 226 -11.32 -7.38 7.42
CA ASN A 226 -12.46 -7.86 6.66
C ASN A 226 -13.72 -6.99 6.81
N LYS A 227 -13.58 -5.67 6.92
CA LYS A 227 -14.69 -4.77 7.26
C LYS A 227 -15.46 -4.25 6.04
N TYR A 228 -14.90 -4.41 4.84
CA TYR A 228 -15.49 -3.95 3.58
C TYR A 228 -16.19 -5.09 2.82
N CYS A 229 -15.68 -6.32 2.91
CA CYS A 229 -16.20 -7.48 2.19
C CYS A 229 -16.95 -8.48 3.08
N ALA A 230 -17.06 -8.22 4.39
CA ALA A 230 -17.93 -8.97 5.30
C ALA A 230 -19.33 -8.35 5.48
N VAL A 231 -20.31 -9.22 5.70
CA VAL A 231 -21.65 -8.96 6.22
C VAL A 231 -21.59 -8.60 7.70
N ASN A 232 -20.66 -9.19 8.48
CA ASN A 232 -20.43 -8.89 9.89
C ASN A 232 -18.97 -8.53 10.14
N THR A 233 -18.68 -7.30 10.61
CA THR A 233 -17.30 -6.87 10.90
C THR A 233 -16.71 -7.68 12.06
N ARG A 234 -15.48 -8.18 11.91
CA ARG A 234 -14.83 -9.14 12.81
C ARG A 234 -14.36 -8.58 14.17
N ASP A 235 -14.50 -7.28 14.40
CA ASP A 235 -13.72 -6.55 15.41
C ASP A 235 -14.29 -6.53 16.84
N GLY A 236 -15.40 -7.22 17.15
CA GLY A 236 -15.88 -7.37 18.54
C GLY A 236 -16.13 -6.06 19.32
N ILE A 237 -16.08 -4.91 18.65
CA ILE A 237 -16.53 -3.61 19.13
C ILE A 237 -18.03 -3.56 18.87
N ASP A 238 -18.79 -3.22 19.90
CA ASP A 238 -20.25 -3.15 19.89
C ASP A 238 -20.80 -2.71 18.53
N LEU A 239 -21.72 -3.53 18.04
CA LEU A 239 -22.53 -3.24 16.87
C LEU A 239 -23.07 -1.82 17.02
N ASP A 240 -22.72 -0.93 16.10
CA ASP A 240 -23.64 0.13 15.78
C ASP A 240 -24.86 -0.55 15.14
N LEU A 241 -25.80 -0.98 15.99
CA LEU A 241 -27.03 -1.69 15.61
C LEU A 241 -27.87 -0.87 14.60
N LYS A 242 -27.55 0.41 14.36
CA LYS A 242 -28.09 1.19 13.25
C LYS A 242 -27.66 0.67 11.87
N LYS A 243 -26.68 -0.23 11.78
CA LYS A 243 -26.26 -0.88 10.52
C LYS A 243 -26.99 -2.19 10.21
N ILE A 244 -27.91 -2.66 11.06
CA ILE A 244 -28.55 -3.99 10.91
C ILE A 244 -29.65 -4.04 9.83
N ASN A 245 -29.96 -2.93 9.16
CA ASN A 245 -30.75 -2.93 7.92
C ASN A 245 -30.01 -2.22 6.78
N ASN A 246 -28.69 -2.43 6.68
CA ASN A 246 -27.92 -1.76 5.65
C ASN A 246 -27.80 -2.61 4.38
N THR A 247 -28.65 -2.34 3.38
CA THR A 247 -28.47 -2.79 1.99
C THR A 247 -27.19 -2.26 1.32
N LEU A 248 -26.34 -1.54 2.07
CA LEU A 248 -24.99 -1.08 1.71
C LEU A 248 -23.83 -1.96 2.25
N ALA A 249 -23.95 -3.29 2.36
CA ALA A 249 -22.76 -4.15 2.24
C ALA A 249 -22.21 -4.02 0.79
N LYS A 250 -21.70 -2.82 0.46
CA LYS A 250 -21.57 -2.28 -0.90
C LYS A 250 -20.12 -2.09 -1.34
N HIS A 251 -19.14 -2.32 -0.47
CA HIS A 251 -17.79 -1.79 -0.69
C HIS A 251 -16.85 -2.75 -1.42
N CYS A 252 -17.30 -3.96 -1.76
CA CYS A 252 -16.43 -5.00 -2.29
C CYS A 252 -17.18 -5.96 -3.24
N THR A 253 -17.89 -5.39 -4.21
CA THR A 253 -18.66 -6.15 -5.22
C THR A 253 -17.82 -6.63 -6.39
N ILE A 254 -16.54 -6.24 -6.44
CA ILE A 254 -15.65 -6.52 -7.57
C ILE A 254 -14.56 -7.47 -7.08
N CYS A 255 -14.61 -8.69 -7.61
CA CYS A 255 -13.54 -9.64 -7.43
C CYS A 255 -12.31 -9.20 -8.24
N VAL A 256 -11.12 -9.53 -7.76
CA VAL A 256 -9.85 -9.24 -8.46
C VAL A 256 -9.90 -9.79 -9.89
N ASP A 257 -10.36 -11.03 -10.07
CA ASP A 257 -10.36 -11.68 -11.39
C ASP A 257 -11.36 -11.07 -12.39
N ASP A 258 -12.34 -10.30 -11.89
CA ASP A 258 -13.39 -9.68 -12.69
C ASP A 258 -13.16 -8.16 -12.85
N PHE A 259 -12.04 -7.63 -12.35
CA PHE A 259 -11.81 -6.19 -12.29
C PHE A 259 -11.53 -5.59 -13.67
N LEU A 260 -10.66 -6.23 -14.45
CA LEU A 260 -10.34 -5.78 -15.80
C LEU A 260 -11.27 -6.48 -16.79
N VAL A 261 -11.84 -5.69 -17.69
CA VAL A 261 -12.65 -6.15 -18.82
C VAL A 261 -11.83 -5.91 -20.08
N ILE A 262 -11.68 -6.94 -20.91
CA ILE A 262 -10.95 -6.90 -22.19
C ILE A 262 -11.93 -6.67 -23.34
#